data_AF-A0A925E645-F1
#
_entry.id   AF-A0A925E645-F1
#
_cell.length_a   1.000
_cell.length_b   1.000
_cell.length_c   1.000
_cell.angle_alpha   90.00
_cell.angle_beta   90.00
_cell.angle_gamma   90.00
#
_symmetry.space_group_name_H-M   'P 1'
#
loop_
_entity.id
_entity.type
_entity.pdbx_description
1 polymer ?
#
loop_
_entity_poly.entity_id
_entity_poly.type
_entity_poly.pdbx_seq_one_letter_code
_entity_poly.pdbx_strand_id
1 'polypeptide(L)'
;MKKVVMGLVILFIANQSSFAQANSDKDKVHSAMMDYIEGFYEGDSGKIIRSISQLVVKYGYWKEKTSAVYAGEPMSYREMIDYAVSEGKKTKKAKIGALEKAELYEVQDLTASGKVTAWWGTDYLLLEKVNDRWMIRMILWQGPLKK
;
A
#
# COMPACT_ATOMS: atom_id res chain seq x y z
N MET A 1 30.60 -39.14 -24.28
CA MET A 1 31.06 -38.10 -23.34
C MET A 1 30.61 -36.69 -23.74
N LYS A 2 30.96 -36.15 -24.93
CA LYS A 2 30.54 -34.81 -25.38
C LYS A 2 29.01 -34.55 -25.35
N LYS A 3 28.19 -35.54 -25.73
CA LYS A 3 26.72 -35.44 -25.72
C LYS A 3 26.12 -35.38 -24.31
N VAL A 4 26.77 -36.03 -23.32
CA VAL A 4 26.33 -36.03 -21.91
C VAL A 4 26.70 -34.70 -21.25
N VAL A 5 27.89 -34.18 -21.53
CA VAL A 5 28.32 -32.85 -21.08
C VAL A 5 27.42 -31.75 -21.65
N MET A 6 27.03 -31.85 -22.93
CA MET A 6 26.14 -30.88 -23.57
C MET A 6 24.72 -30.87 -22.98
N GLY A 7 24.21 -32.04 -22.58
CA GLY A 7 22.91 -32.14 -21.89
C GLY A 7 22.93 -31.52 -20.48
N LEU A 8 24.03 -31.69 -19.73
CA LEU A 8 24.20 -31.11 -18.40
C LEU A 8 24.30 -29.57 -18.43
N VAL A 9 24.93 -28.99 -19.46
CA VAL A 9 25.01 -27.53 -19.63
C VAL A 9 23.64 -26.92 -19.94
N ILE A 10 22.82 -27.58 -20.76
CA ILE A 10 21.46 -27.11 -21.10
C ILE A 10 20.54 -27.13 -19.86
N LEU A 11 20.67 -28.13 -18.99
CA LEU A 11 19.89 -28.22 -17.75
C LEU A 11 20.26 -27.11 -16.74
N PHE A 12 21.51 -26.64 -16.75
CA PHE A 12 21.97 -25.57 -15.86
C PHE A 12 21.46 -24.18 -16.30
N ILE A 13 21.31 -23.96 -17.61
CA ILE A 13 20.80 -22.69 -18.17
C ILE A 13 19.29 -22.57 -17.95
N ALA A 14 18.54 -23.68 -18.01
CA ALA A 14 17.09 -23.67 -17.82
C ALA A 14 16.64 -23.33 -16.39
N ASN A 15 17.52 -23.49 -15.39
CA ASN A 15 17.21 -23.18 -13.98
C ASN A 15 17.46 -21.71 -13.60
N GLN A 16 18.09 -20.89 -14.46
CA GLN A 16 18.32 -19.47 -14.13
C GLN A 16 17.14 -18.56 -14.48
N SER A 17 16.21 -19.04 -15.31
CA SER A 17 15.08 -18.23 -15.80
C SER A 17 13.93 -18.09 -14.80
N SER A 18 13.93 -18.84 -13.69
CA SER A 18 12.83 -18.86 -12.71
C SER A 18 12.92 -17.76 -11.64
N PHE A 19 14.05 -17.07 -11.50
CA PHE A 19 14.20 -15.95 -10.55
C PHE A 19 13.76 -14.60 -11.12
N ALA A 20 13.57 -14.49 -12.44
CA ALA A 20 13.16 -13.23 -13.09
C ALA A 20 11.65 -12.92 -12.96
N GLN A 21 10.86 -13.85 -12.42
CA GLN A 21 9.43 -13.65 -12.16
C GLN A 21 9.12 -13.22 -10.72
N ALA A 22 10.14 -12.91 -9.91
CA ALA A 22 9.91 -12.21 -8.66
C ALA A 22 9.54 -10.75 -8.97
N ASN A 23 8.32 -10.33 -8.62
CA ASN A 23 7.91 -8.93 -8.67
C ASN A 23 8.98 -8.05 -8.02
N SER A 24 9.35 -6.95 -8.69
CA SER A 24 10.34 -6.04 -8.13
C SER A 24 9.84 -5.47 -6.80
N ASP A 25 10.75 -5.04 -5.92
CA ASP A 25 10.33 -4.38 -4.67
C ASP A 25 9.48 -3.13 -4.96
N LYS A 26 9.70 -2.45 -6.09
CA LYS A 26 8.82 -1.37 -6.54
C LYS A 26 7.38 -1.84 -6.78
N ASP A 27 7.19 -2.97 -7.44
CA ASP A 27 5.86 -3.53 -7.70
C ASP A 27 5.19 -3.99 -6.41
N LYS A 28 5.96 -4.61 -5.50
CA LYS A 28 5.45 -5.05 -4.19
C LYS A 28 5.05 -3.86 -3.30
N VAL A 29 5.86 -2.80 -3.26
CA VAL A 29 5.52 -1.55 -2.54
C VAL A 29 4.28 -0.91 -3.14
N HIS A 30 4.23 -0.75 -4.46
CA HIS A 30 3.07 -0.20 -5.15
C HIS A 30 1.80 -1.02 -4.85
N SER A 31 1.91 -2.34 -4.86
CA SER A 31 0.78 -3.24 -4.52
C SER A 31 0.31 -3.02 -3.07
N ALA A 32 1.21 -2.86 -2.11
CA ALA A 32 0.83 -2.54 -0.72
C ALA A 32 0.12 -1.17 -0.62
N MET A 33 0.55 -0.17 -1.39
CA MET A 33 -0.11 1.13 -1.45
C MET A 33 -1.51 1.05 -2.09
N MET A 34 -1.68 0.21 -3.12
CA MET A 34 -2.98 -0.02 -3.75
C MET A 34 -3.92 -0.78 -2.82
N ASP A 35 -3.43 -1.81 -2.14
CA ASP A 35 -4.20 -2.55 -1.14
C ASP A 35 -4.70 -1.63 -0.01
N TYR A 36 -3.88 -0.65 0.40
CA TYR A 36 -4.30 0.37 1.36
C TYR A 36 -5.49 1.19 0.84
N ILE A 37 -5.41 1.71 -0.39
CA ILE A 37 -6.49 2.49 -1.01
C ILE A 37 -7.76 1.64 -1.17
N GLU A 38 -7.64 0.53 -1.88
CA GLU A 38 -8.75 -0.35 -2.26
C GLU A 38 -9.42 -0.94 -1.03
N GLY A 39 -8.66 -1.24 0.04
CA GLY A 39 -9.20 -1.74 1.30
C GLY A 39 -10.25 -0.82 1.90
N PHE A 40 -10.05 0.51 1.85
CA PHE A 40 -11.05 1.47 2.32
C PHE A 40 -12.20 1.65 1.34
N TYR A 41 -11.94 1.69 0.04
CA TYR A 41 -12.99 1.85 -0.98
C TYR A 41 -13.95 0.67 -1.05
N GLU A 42 -13.42 -0.54 -0.93
CA GLU A 42 -14.19 -1.79 -1.01
C GLU A 42 -14.69 -2.26 0.36
N GLY A 43 -14.15 -1.68 1.43
CA GLY A 43 -14.34 -2.14 2.81
C GLY A 43 -13.80 -3.54 3.08
N ASP A 44 -12.74 -3.92 2.37
CA ASP A 44 -12.08 -5.21 2.50
C ASP A 44 -10.94 -5.11 3.52
N SER A 45 -11.26 -5.50 4.76
CA SER A 45 -10.28 -5.59 5.85
C SER A 45 -9.08 -6.48 5.54
N GLY A 46 -9.22 -7.46 4.64
CA GLY A 46 -8.11 -8.31 4.21
C GLY A 46 -7.05 -7.53 3.43
N LYS A 47 -7.42 -6.48 2.70
CA LYS A 47 -6.45 -5.59 2.04
C LYS A 47 -5.72 -4.70 3.06
N ILE A 48 -6.44 -4.22 4.07
CA ILE A 48 -5.85 -3.45 5.16
C ILE A 48 -4.84 -4.27 5.96
N ILE A 49 -5.21 -5.51 6.32
CA ILE A 49 -4.35 -6.39 7.13
C ILE A 49 -3.03 -6.74 6.41
N ARG A 50 -3.05 -6.91 5.08
CA ARG A 50 -1.84 -7.23 4.32
C ARG A 50 -0.99 -6.01 3.94
N SER A 51 -1.58 -4.81 3.89
CA SER A 51 -0.87 -3.57 3.53
C SER A 51 -0.35 -2.79 4.74
N ILE A 52 -0.92 -2.94 5.94
CA ILE A 52 -0.58 -2.12 7.11
C ILE A 52 0.10 -2.95 8.21
N SER A 53 1.24 -2.49 8.69
CA SER A 53 1.97 -3.09 9.82
C SER A 53 1.11 -3.01 11.09
N GLN A 54 1.12 -4.06 11.92
CA GLN A 54 0.37 -4.04 13.19
C GLN A 54 0.90 -2.98 14.18
N LEU A 55 2.14 -2.52 14.02
CA LEU A 55 2.72 -1.38 14.77
C LEU A 55 2.78 -0.12 13.90
N VAL A 56 1.73 0.11 13.10
CA VAL A 56 1.57 1.35 12.33
C VAL A 56 1.41 2.54 13.29
N VAL A 57 2.03 3.66 12.94
CA VAL A 57 1.76 4.96 13.56
C VAL A 57 1.06 5.83 12.53
N LYS A 58 -0.20 6.19 12.79
CA LYS A 58 -0.98 7.09 11.94
C LYS A 58 -1.43 8.31 12.72
N TYR A 59 -1.24 9.48 12.10
CA TYR A 59 -1.79 10.75 12.58
C TYR A 59 -2.45 11.49 11.42
N GLY A 60 -3.55 12.15 11.73
CA GLY A 60 -4.40 12.81 10.78
C GLY A 60 -4.62 14.28 11.08
N TYR A 61 -4.69 15.11 10.05
CA TYR A 61 -5.23 16.47 10.15
C TYR A 61 -6.50 16.57 9.33
N TRP A 62 -7.58 17.03 9.97
CA TRP A 62 -8.86 17.21 9.32
C TRP A 62 -9.41 18.60 9.65
N LYS A 63 -10.25 19.12 8.77
CA LYS A 63 -11.02 20.34 9.05
C LYS A 63 -12.42 20.23 8.50
N GLU A 64 -13.37 20.84 9.21
CA GLU A 64 -14.73 21.02 8.72
C GLU A 64 -14.75 21.91 7.47
N LYS A 65 -15.77 21.73 6.62
CA LYS A 65 -15.94 22.55 5.40
C LYS A 65 -16.02 24.04 5.68
N THR A 66 -16.54 24.42 6.84
CA THR A 66 -16.75 25.80 7.28
C THR A 66 -15.62 26.32 8.16
N SER A 67 -14.64 25.49 8.53
CA SER A 67 -13.54 25.86 9.43
C SER A 67 -12.25 26.13 8.65
N ALA A 68 -11.49 27.13 9.11
CA ALA A 68 -10.12 27.37 8.67
C ALA A 68 -9.07 26.62 9.54
N VAL A 69 -9.49 26.12 10.70
CA VAL A 69 -8.62 25.48 11.69
C VAL A 69 -8.64 23.97 11.49
N TYR A 70 -7.45 23.37 11.47
CA TYR A 70 -7.30 21.91 11.48
C TYR A 70 -7.36 21.38 12.91
N ALA A 71 -8.15 20.33 13.10
CA ALA A 71 -8.02 19.41 14.22
C ALA A 71 -7.12 18.24 13.79
N GLY A 72 -6.54 17.53 14.75
CA GLY A 72 -5.79 16.33 14.46
C GLY A 72 -5.98 15.26 15.50
N GLU A 73 -5.88 14.02 15.06
CA GLU A 73 -6.08 12.84 15.89
C GLU A 73 -5.21 11.68 15.41
N PRO A 74 -4.74 10.82 16.33
CA PRO A 74 -4.15 9.55 15.97
C PRO A 74 -5.24 8.58 15.50
N MET A 75 -4.84 7.58 14.72
CA MET A 75 -5.68 6.43 14.38
C MET A 75 -4.88 5.14 14.60
N SER A 76 -5.38 4.24 15.42
CA SER A 76 -4.77 2.95 15.70
C SER A 76 -4.97 1.95 14.56
N TYR A 77 -4.19 0.87 14.57
CA TYR A 77 -4.35 -0.24 13.63
C TYR A 77 -5.77 -0.82 13.62
N ARG A 78 -6.36 -1.00 14.82
CA ARG A 78 -7.71 -1.55 14.96
C ARG A 78 -8.77 -0.60 14.37
N GLU A 79 -8.64 0.69 14.66
CA GLU A 79 -9.53 1.72 14.11
C GLU A 79 -9.46 1.78 12.58
N MET A 80 -8.29 1.58 11.96
CA MET A 80 -8.19 1.50 10.50
C MET A 80 -8.98 0.33 9.92
N ILE A 81 -8.92 -0.86 10.55
CA ILE A 81 -9.69 -2.03 10.12
C ILE A 81 -11.19 -1.77 10.26
N ASP A 82 -11.61 -1.27 11.43
CA ASP A 82 -13.02 -1.00 11.70
C ASP A 82 -13.57 0.11 10.79
N TYR A 83 -12.76 1.12 10.50
CA TYR A 83 -13.09 2.18 9.55
C TYR A 83 -13.33 1.63 8.14
N ALA A 84 -12.42 0.80 7.61
CA ALA A 84 -12.58 0.17 6.29
C ALA A 84 -13.89 -0.61 6.19
N VAL A 85 -14.18 -1.48 7.16
CA VAL A 85 -15.43 -2.26 7.19
C VAL A 85 -16.66 -1.34 7.25
N SER A 86 -16.58 -0.25 8.02
CA SER A 86 -17.69 0.70 8.14
C SER A 86 -17.92 1.49 6.84
N GLU A 87 -16.86 1.85 6.12
CA GLU A 87 -16.93 2.62 4.88
C GLU A 87 -17.43 1.78 3.70
N GLY A 88 -17.07 0.50 3.64
CA GLY A 88 -17.61 -0.42 2.62
C GLY A 88 -19.13 -0.57 2.67
N LYS A 89 -19.75 -0.40 3.85
CA LYS A 89 -21.22 -0.41 4.00
C LYS A 89 -21.88 0.84 3.41
N LYS A 90 -21.14 1.95 3.29
CA LYS A 90 -21.65 3.26 2.86
C LYS A 90 -21.30 3.57 1.40
N THR A 91 -20.23 2.99 0.89
CA THR A 91 -19.65 3.35 -0.41
C THR A 91 -20.43 2.68 -1.54
N LYS A 92 -21.08 3.48 -2.40
CA LYS A 92 -21.59 2.98 -3.68
C LYS A 92 -20.39 2.75 -4.61
N LYS A 93 -20.24 1.53 -5.16
CA LYS A 93 -19.15 1.16 -6.09
C LYS A 93 -18.90 2.16 -7.23
N ALA A 94 -19.93 2.89 -7.68
CA ALA A 94 -19.82 3.94 -8.70
C ALA A 94 -18.99 5.19 -8.28
N LYS A 95 -18.56 5.30 -7.02
CA LYS A 95 -17.65 6.36 -6.53
C LYS A 95 -16.18 5.92 -6.49
N ILE A 96 -15.90 4.65 -6.78
CA ILE A 96 -14.56 4.07 -6.84
C ILE A 96 -13.97 4.43 -8.21
N GLY A 97 -12.77 5.01 -8.25
CA GLY A 97 -11.97 5.13 -9.47
C GLY A 97 -11.60 6.53 -9.97
N ALA A 98 -12.27 7.62 -9.58
CA ALA A 98 -11.93 8.94 -10.16
C ALA A 98 -10.78 9.68 -9.46
N LEU A 99 -10.44 9.33 -8.21
CA LEU A 99 -9.45 10.05 -7.39
C LEU A 99 -8.38 9.14 -6.78
N GLU A 100 -8.40 7.84 -7.08
CA GLU A 100 -7.46 6.86 -6.55
C GLU A 100 -6.11 6.99 -7.23
N LYS A 101 -5.09 7.37 -6.47
CA LYS A 101 -3.74 7.51 -7.00
C LYS A 101 -2.70 7.10 -5.97
N ALA A 102 -1.90 6.12 -6.32
CA ALA A 102 -0.65 5.79 -5.63
C ALA A 102 0.53 6.38 -6.40
N GLU A 103 1.33 7.20 -5.73
CA GLU A 103 2.58 7.77 -6.26
C GLU A 103 3.75 7.22 -5.45
N LEU A 104 4.47 6.26 -6.05
CA LEU A 104 5.69 5.70 -5.48
C LEU A 104 6.84 6.72 -5.60
N TYR A 105 7.57 6.94 -4.51
CA TYR A 105 8.74 7.82 -4.49
C TYR A 105 10.03 6.99 -4.49
N GLU A 106 10.63 6.76 -3.33
CA GLU A 106 11.88 6.01 -3.19
C GLU A 106 11.62 4.59 -2.67
N VAL A 107 12.40 3.63 -3.17
CA VAL A 107 12.47 2.26 -2.65
C VAL A 107 13.93 1.92 -2.41
N GLN A 108 14.24 1.54 -1.17
CA GLN A 108 15.51 1.00 -0.72
C GLN A 108 15.32 -0.48 -0.33
N ASP A 109 16.35 -1.14 0.20
CA ASP A 109 16.31 -2.57 0.51
C ASP A 109 15.23 -2.95 1.55
N LEU A 110 15.02 -2.09 2.56
CA LEU A 110 14.10 -2.34 3.68
C LEU A 110 13.08 -1.24 3.92
N THR A 111 13.18 -0.12 3.22
CA THR A 111 12.30 1.04 3.39
C THR A 111 11.82 1.60 2.06
N ALA A 112 10.61 2.14 2.04
CA ALA A 112 10.09 2.86 0.89
C ALA A 112 9.21 4.03 1.33
N SER A 113 8.98 4.97 0.42
CA SER A 113 8.09 6.10 0.62
C SER A 113 7.16 6.28 -0.56
N GLY A 114 5.97 6.83 -0.28
CA GLY A 114 5.00 7.14 -1.31
C GLY A 114 3.88 8.02 -0.80
N LYS A 115 3.00 8.39 -1.71
CA LYS A 115 1.82 9.19 -1.43
C LYS A 115 0.59 8.52 -2.02
N VAL A 116 -0.47 8.49 -1.25
CA VAL A 116 -1.80 8.09 -1.70
C VAL A 116 -2.71 9.31 -1.76
N THR A 117 -3.48 9.42 -2.82
CA THR A 117 -4.58 10.39 -2.95
C THR A 117 -5.88 9.62 -3.16
N ALA A 118 -6.92 10.06 -2.47
CA ALA A 118 -8.25 9.49 -2.52
C ALA A 118 -9.29 10.55 -2.16
N TRP A 119 -10.58 10.19 -2.15
CA TRP A 119 -11.66 11.14 -1.83
C TRP A 119 -11.56 11.76 -0.43
N TRP A 120 -10.90 11.07 0.52
CA TRP A 120 -10.69 11.55 1.89
C TRP A 120 -9.53 12.54 2.03
N GLY A 121 -8.65 12.66 1.04
CA GLY A 121 -7.48 13.53 1.10
C GLY A 121 -6.20 12.85 0.63
N THR A 122 -5.11 13.20 1.29
CA THR A 122 -3.76 12.71 0.96
C THR A 122 -3.13 12.04 2.17
N ASP A 123 -2.55 10.87 1.94
CA ASP A 123 -1.75 10.13 2.91
C ASP A 123 -0.30 10.07 2.41
N TYR A 124 0.65 10.54 3.21
CA TYR A 124 2.07 10.23 3.04
C TYR A 124 2.42 8.96 3.79
N LEU A 125 3.08 8.03 3.11
CA LEU A 125 3.33 6.68 3.59
C LEU A 125 4.84 6.44 3.70
N LEU A 126 5.25 5.84 4.82
CA LEU A 126 6.54 5.15 4.94
C LEU A 126 6.28 3.67 5.13
N LEU A 127 6.93 2.85 4.30
CA LEU A 127 6.79 1.41 4.28
C LEU A 127 8.07 0.73 4.74
N GLU A 128 7.93 -0.44 5.34
CA GLU A 128 9.01 -1.32 5.75
C GLU A 128 8.88 -2.69 5.07
N LYS A 129 10.02 -3.36 4.86
CA LYS A 129 10.07 -4.76 4.42
C LYS A 129 10.37 -5.67 5.60
N VAL A 130 9.44 -6.54 5.95
CA VAL A 130 9.60 -7.54 7.02
C VAL A 130 9.29 -8.92 6.47
N ASN A 131 10.23 -9.86 6.58
CA ASN A 131 10.09 -11.22 6.04
C ASN A 131 9.66 -11.24 4.56
N ASP A 132 10.31 -10.43 3.72
CA ASP A 132 10.01 -10.22 2.29
C ASP A 132 8.62 -9.65 1.97
N ARG A 133 7.88 -9.15 2.98
CA ARG A 133 6.60 -8.47 2.81
C ARG A 133 6.76 -6.98 3.05
N TRP A 134 6.26 -6.18 2.11
CA TRP A 134 6.15 -4.73 2.26
C TRP A 134 4.87 -4.35 2.97
N MET A 135 4.98 -3.52 4.01
CA MET A 135 3.85 -3.05 4.81
C MET A 135 4.06 -1.58 5.20
N ILE A 136 2.97 -0.83 5.32
CA ILE A 136 2.97 0.57 5.74
C ILE A 136 3.20 0.63 7.26
N ARG A 137 4.25 1.36 7.68
CA ARG A 137 4.65 1.56 9.08
C ARG A 137 4.25 2.93 9.61
N MET A 138 4.28 3.97 8.77
CA MET A 138 3.89 5.32 9.18
C MET A 138 2.97 5.97 8.15
N ILE A 139 1.97 6.71 8.64
CA ILE A 139 1.00 7.41 7.82
C ILE A 139 0.80 8.82 8.37
N LEU A 140 1.00 9.83 7.53
CA LEU A 140 0.59 11.19 7.81
C LEU A 140 -0.51 11.59 6.83
N TRP A 141 -1.73 11.74 7.36
CA TRP A 141 -2.90 12.07 6.55
C TRP A 141 -3.29 13.55 6.71
N GLN A 142 -3.77 14.17 5.62
CA GLN A 142 -4.48 15.42 5.67
C GLN A 142 -5.72 15.40 4.75
N GLY A 143 -6.86 15.83 5.29
CA GLY A 143 -8.10 16.03 4.56
C GLY A 143 -8.85 17.30 4.97
N PRO A 144 -9.90 17.69 4.23
CA PRO A 144 -10.36 17.08 2.99
C PRO A 144 -9.39 17.37 1.82
N LEU A 145 -9.52 16.61 0.73
CA LEU A 145 -8.78 16.88 -0.51
C LEU A 145 -9.04 18.32 -0.97
N LYS A 146 -7.98 19.10 -1.19
CA LYS A 146 -8.11 20.43 -1.81
C LYS A 146 -8.47 20.25 -3.29
N LYS A 147 -9.53 20.94 -3.72
CA LYS A 147 -9.92 21.02 -5.13
C LYS A 147 -8.92 21.86 -5.92
#